data_AF-S4PGM7-F1
#
_entry.id   AF-S4PGM7-F1
#
_cell.length_a   1.000
_cell.length_b   1.000
_cell.length_c   1.000
_cell.angle_alpha   90.00
_cell.angle_beta   90.00
_cell.angle_gamma   90.00
#
_symmetry.space_group_name_H-M   'P 1'
#
loop_
_entity.id
_entity.type
_entity.pdbx_description
1 polymer ?
#
loop_
_entity_poly.entity_id
_entity_poly.type
_entity_poly.pdbx_seq_one_letter_code
_entity_poly.pdbx_strand_id
1 'polypeptide(L)'
;FQVKFTPDNLLNGSQYDTLSQEIWDKFMKSQQTEETFRKKMNLWRYLYITIKSIFPRYGLYVVGSTMSGFGLDSSDMDLCLYVRALADL
;
A
#
# COMPACT_ATOMS: atom_id res chain seq x y z
N PHE A 1 3.60 -3.92 3.07
CA PHE A 1 2.73 -4.43 4.14
C PHE A 1 2.02 -5.66 3.61
N GLN A 2 2.52 -6.86 3.93
CA GLN A 2 1.89 -8.11 3.51
C GLN A 2 1.60 -8.91 4.77
N VAL A 3 0.34 -9.31 4.94
CA VAL A 3 -0.11 -10.14 6.06
C VAL A 3 0.29 -11.58 5.80
N LYS A 4 0.88 -12.22 6.80
CA LYS A 4 1.45 -13.58 6.71
C LYS A 4 0.84 -14.58 7.70
N PHE A 5 -0.02 -14.12 8.61
CA PHE A 5 -0.59 -14.95 9.67
C PHE A 5 -2.11 -14.93 9.60
N THR A 6 -2.72 -16.09 9.85
CA THR A 6 -4.17 -16.26 9.97
C THR A 6 -4.62 -15.79 11.36
N PRO A 7 -5.79 -15.13 11.51
CA PRO A 7 -6.34 -14.77 12.81
C PRO A 7 -6.70 -16.01 13.64
N ASP A 8 -6.37 -16.00 14.93
CA ASP A 8 -6.56 -17.16 15.83
C ASP A 8 -8.02 -17.65 15.94
N ASN A 9 -8.98 -16.73 15.83
CA ASN A 9 -10.41 -17.03 15.93
C ASN A 9 -11.13 -16.86 14.59
N LEU A 10 -10.45 -17.15 13.46
CA LEU A 10 -11.08 -17.09 12.14
C LEU A 10 -12.28 -18.05 12.05
N LEU A 11 -12.14 -19.25 12.62
CA LEU A 11 -13.18 -20.27 12.72
C LEU A 11 -13.51 -20.47 14.19
N ASN A 12 -14.79 -20.36 14.55
CA ASN A 12 -15.23 -20.44 15.94
C ASN A 12 -16.46 -21.33 16.14
N GLY A 13 -16.81 -22.15 15.15
CA GLY A 13 -17.97 -23.02 15.16
C GLY A 13 -19.28 -22.31 14.83
N SER A 14 -19.23 -21.06 14.34
CA SER A 14 -20.43 -20.35 13.91
C SER A 14 -20.92 -20.84 12.55
N GLN A 15 -22.20 -20.55 12.24
CA GLN A 15 -22.76 -20.75 10.89
C GLN A 15 -22.08 -19.90 9.80
N TYR A 16 -21.23 -18.94 10.18
CA TYR A 16 -20.52 -18.05 9.27
C TYR A 16 -19.09 -18.50 8.97
N ASP A 17 -18.61 -19.59 9.57
CA ASP A 17 -17.21 -20.04 9.44
C ASP A 17 -16.76 -20.21 7.98
N THR A 18 -17.64 -20.76 7.12
CA THR A 18 -17.37 -20.85 5.67
C THR A 18 -17.16 -19.48 5.04
N LEU A 19 -18.05 -18.52 5.31
CA LEU A 19 -17.94 -17.16 4.78
C LEU A 19 -16.69 -16.45 5.31
N SER A 20 -16.40 -16.59 6.60
CA SER A 20 -15.19 -16.06 7.24
C SER A 20 -13.93 -16.58 6.54
N GLN A 21 -13.85 -17.88 6.28
CA GLN A 21 -12.73 -18.49 5.55
C GLN A 21 -12.60 -17.97 4.12
N GLU A 22 -13.72 -17.84 3.39
CA GLU A 22 -13.71 -17.34 2.00
C GLU A 22 -13.24 -15.89 1.91
N ILE A 23 -13.69 -15.03 2.82
CA ILE A 23 -13.25 -13.63 2.91
C ILE A 23 -11.75 -13.58 3.21
N TRP A 24 -11.28 -14.38 4.17
CA TRP A 24 -9.86 -14.45 4.51
C TRP A 24 -9.01 -14.94 3.35
N ASP A 25 -9.42 -16.01 2.68
CA ASP A 25 -8.77 -16.54 1.48
C ASP A 25 -8.69 -15.50 0.38
N LYS A 26 -9.79 -14.76 0.14
CA LYS A 26 -9.84 -13.71 -0.87
C LYS A 26 -8.84 -12.61 -0.55
N PHE A 27 -8.77 -12.16 0.71
CA PHE A 27 -7.80 -11.18 1.17
C PHE A 27 -6.36 -11.68 0.97
N MET A 28 -6.04 -12.87 1.47
CA MET A 28 -4.70 -13.45 1.40
C MET A 28 -4.20 -13.65 -0.02
N LYS A 29 -5.10 -14.04 -0.95
CA LYS A 29 -4.78 -14.24 -2.38
C LYS A 29 -4.66 -12.94 -3.16
N SER A 30 -5.33 -11.86 -2.72
CA SER A 30 -5.42 -10.62 -3.50
C SER A 30 -4.51 -9.50 -2.99
N GLN A 31 -4.09 -9.56 -1.72
CA GLN A 31 -3.22 -8.54 -1.13
C GLN A 31 -1.96 -8.31 -1.95
N GLN A 32 -1.49 -7.07 -1.93
CA GLN A 32 -0.23 -6.67 -2.51
C GLN A 32 0.92 -7.47 -1.90
N THR A 33 1.76 -8.03 -2.75
CA THR A 33 2.96 -8.75 -2.31
C THR A 33 4.05 -7.79 -1.85
N GLU A 34 4.94 -8.29 -0.98
CA GLU A 34 6.13 -7.54 -0.56
C GLU A 34 7.02 -7.16 -1.76
N GLU A 35 7.07 -8.01 -2.79
CA GLU A 35 7.79 -7.73 -4.03
C GLU A 35 7.18 -6.55 -4.81
N THR A 36 5.86 -6.57 -5.06
CA THR A 36 5.18 -5.46 -5.74
C THR A 36 5.29 -4.17 -4.95
N PHE A 37 5.20 -4.23 -3.61
CA PHE A 37 5.45 -3.07 -2.76
C PHE A 37 6.85 -2.48 -2.96
N ARG A 38 7.90 -3.31 -2.98
CA ARG A 38 9.27 -2.83 -3.28
C ARG A 38 9.36 -2.18 -4.66
N LYS A 39 8.73 -2.78 -5.68
CA LYS A 39 8.68 -2.22 -7.04
C LYS A 39 8.01 -0.84 -7.07
N LYS A 40 6.85 -0.69 -6.40
CA LYS A 40 6.14 0.60 -6.26
C LYS A 40 6.99 1.64 -5.53
N MET A 41 7.62 1.27 -4.43
CA MET A 41 8.48 2.19 -3.68
C MET A 41 9.74 2.63 -4.45
N ASN A 42 10.30 1.73 -5.27
CA ASN A 42 11.38 2.10 -6.19
C ASN A 42 10.90 3.10 -7.24
N LEU A 43 9.73 2.89 -7.85
CA LEU A 43 9.13 3.84 -8.79
C LEU A 43 8.92 5.22 -8.14
N TRP A 44 8.32 5.28 -6.95
CA TRP A 44 8.17 6.53 -6.20
C TRP A 44 9.51 7.21 -5.94
N ARG A 45 10.54 6.45 -5.54
CA ARG A 45 11.88 7.02 -5.30
C ARG A 45 12.45 7.65 -6.57
N TYR A 46 12.34 6.99 -7.72
CA TYR A 46 12.79 7.55 -9.00
C TYR A 46 12.03 8.83 -9.33
N LEU A 47 10.70 8.81 -9.26
CA LEU A 47 9.87 9.99 -9.52
C LEU A 47 10.19 11.15 -8.57
N TYR A 48 10.35 10.88 -7.28
CA TYR A 48 10.68 11.88 -6.27
C TYR A 48 12.04 12.54 -6.55
N ILE A 49 13.08 11.76 -6.87
CA ILE A 49 14.41 12.31 -7.18
C ILE A 49 14.34 13.20 -8.43
N THR A 50 13.65 12.76 -9.49
CA THR A 50 13.49 13.53 -10.73
C THR A 50 12.68 14.80 -10.53
N ILE A 51 11.56 14.74 -9.82
CA ILE A 51 10.74 15.93 -9.56
C ILE A 51 11.51 16.92 -8.69
N LYS A 52 12.22 16.44 -7.66
CA LYS A 52 12.96 17.30 -6.74
C LYS A 52 14.17 17.98 -7.39
N SER A 53 14.80 17.36 -8.39
CA SER A 53 15.90 18.01 -9.12
C SER A 53 15.43 19.20 -9.97
N ILE A 54 14.19 19.15 -10.48
CA ILE A 54 13.59 20.22 -11.29
C ILE A 54 12.87 21.25 -10.39
N PHE A 55 12.17 20.76 -9.37
CA PHE A 55 11.35 21.55 -8.46
C PHE A 55 11.72 21.26 -6.99
N PRO A 56 12.81 21.86 -6.47
CA PRO A 56 13.35 21.53 -5.13
C PRO A 56 12.36 21.70 -3.98
N ARG A 57 11.36 22.56 -4.14
CA ARG A 57 10.33 22.85 -3.12
C ARG A 57 9.21 21.82 -3.05
N TYR A 58 9.11 20.92 -4.02
CA TYR A 58 8.03 19.96 -4.08
C TYR A 58 8.39 18.71 -3.29
N GLY A 59 7.41 18.17 -2.56
CA GLY A 59 7.49 16.85 -1.96
C GLY A 59 6.50 15.91 -2.63
N LEU A 60 6.81 14.61 -2.61
CA LEU A 60 5.99 13.57 -3.21
C LEU A 60 5.78 12.47 -2.16
N TYR A 61 4.53 12.19 -1.82
CA TYR A 61 4.17 11.13 -0.87
C TYR A 61 3.38 10.02 -1.54
N VAL A 62 3.62 8.79 -1.10
CA VAL A 62 2.79 7.64 -1.43
C VAL A 62 1.58 7.66 -0.50
N VAL A 63 0.39 7.60 -1.07
CA VAL A 63 -0.88 7.57 -0.34
C VAL A 63 -1.75 6.41 -0.84
N GLY A 64 -2.99 6.36 -0.37
CA GLY A 64 -3.98 5.42 -0.87
C GLY A 64 -3.64 3.95 -0.58
N SER A 65 -4.07 3.08 -1.49
CA SER A 65 -4.13 1.64 -1.24
C SER A 65 -2.76 1.02 -0.94
N THR A 66 -1.70 1.54 -1.58
CA THR A 66 -0.31 1.08 -1.43
C THR A 66 0.20 1.19 0.03
N MET A 67 -0.28 2.16 0.80
CA MET A 67 0.13 2.39 2.19
C MET A 67 -0.88 1.89 3.23
N SER A 68 -2.11 1.57 2.81
CA SER A 68 -3.21 1.17 3.70
C SER A 68 -3.14 -0.26 4.22
N GLY A 69 -2.38 -1.14 3.57
CA GLY A 69 -2.42 -2.60 3.81
C GLY A 69 -3.52 -3.34 3.05
N PHE A 70 -4.36 -2.62 2.29
CA PHE A 70 -5.42 -3.19 1.44
C PHE A 70 -5.17 -3.02 -0.06
N GLY A 71 -3.95 -2.62 -0.44
CA GLY A 71 -3.54 -2.60 -1.85
C GLY A 71 -3.55 -4.00 -2.45
N LEU A 72 -3.86 -4.09 -3.74
CA LEU A 72 -3.67 -5.28 -4.55
C LEU A 72 -2.41 -5.11 -5.41
N ASP A 73 -1.90 -6.21 -5.94
CA ASP A 73 -0.81 -6.15 -6.93
C ASP A 73 -1.20 -5.36 -8.18
N SER A 74 -2.48 -5.46 -8.58
CA SER A 74 -3.06 -4.74 -9.72
C SER A 74 -3.54 -3.32 -9.39
N SER A 75 -3.52 -2.90 -8.12
CA SER A 75 -3.95 -1.55 -7.76
C SER A 75 -2.93 -0.52 -8.24
N ASP A 76 -3.40 0.65 -8.63
CA ASP A 76 -2.55 1.78 -8.94
C ASP A 76 -1.78 2.29 -7.70
N MET A 77 -0.80 3.14 -7.96
CA MET A 77 -0.04 3.83 -6.92
C MET A 77 -0.50 5.28 -6.84
N ASP A 78 -1.22 5.62 -5.77
CA ASP A 78 -1.65 6.98 -5.53
C ASP A 78 -0.50 7.83 -4.99
N LEU A 79 -0.25 8.97 -5.65
CA LEU A 79 0.84 9.88 -5.31
C LEU A 79 0.28 11.27 -5.04
N CYS A 80 0.64 11.85 -3.90
CA CYS A 80 0.33 13.23 -3.54
C CYS A 80 1.56 14.10 -3.74
N LEU A 81 1.47 15.04 -4.69
CA LEU A 81 2.47 16.08 -4.92
C LEU A 81 2.05 17.35 -4.19
N TYR A 82 2.94 17.93 -3.40
CA TYR A 82 2.65 19.15 -2.64
C TYR A 82 3.84 20.10 -2.62
N VAL A 83 3.57 21.39 -2.37
CA VAL A 83 4.59 22.44 -2.30
C VAL A 83 4.91 22.74 -0.83
N ARG A 84 6.19 22.71 -0.47
CA ARG A 84 6.65 23.09 0.87
C ARG A 84 6.64 24.60 1.05
N ALA A 85 6.13 25.05 2.20
CA ALA A 85 6.17 26.46 2.56
C ALA A 85 7.62 26.92 2.73
N LEU A 86 7.87 28.22 2.53
CA LEU A 86 9.23 28.78 2.64
C LEU A 86 9.80 28.68 4.06
N ALA A 87 8.95 28.48 5.08
CA ALA A 87 9.37 28.33 6.47
C ALA A 87 9.93 26.94 6.83
N ASP A 88 9.84 25.97 5.91
CA ASP A 88 10.26 24.57 6.13
C ASP A 88 11.59 24.20 5.43
N LEU A 89 12.36 25.20 4.98
CA LEU A 89 13.69 25.08 4.35
C LEU A 89 14.78 25.57 5.29
#